data_AF-A0A2P9GII3-F1
#
_entry.id   AF-A0A2P9GII3-F1
#
_cell.length_a   1.000
_cell.length_b   1.000
_cell.length_c   1.000
_cell.angle_alpha   90.00
_cell.angle_beta   90.00
_cell.angle_gamma   90.00
#
_symmetry.space_group_name_H-M   'P 1'
#
loop_
_entity.id
_entity.type
_entity.pdbx_description
1 polymer ?
#
loop_
_entity_poly.entity_id
_entity_poly.type
_entity_poly.pdbx_seq_one_letter_code
_entity_poly.pdbx_strand_id
1 'polypeptide(L)'
;MDIFYDWYNTLCCYKTIHKINNYVKVNREILNSQEKEIVYENKYVPHTIAVLVALGIQTFFHNMKRLKIFRFRPYLPISFGIITSCSFLYVHNLYMSRKTISKLIHLYLMSSNERGVSNKIDQIYKTEEPSDYLYLTRNIS
;
A
#
# COMPACT_ATOMS: atom_id res chain seq x y z
N MET A 1 -12.27 2.61 11.68
CA MET A 1 -11.58 2.15 10.46
C MET A 1 -11.83 0.67 10.31
N ASP A 2 -12.36 0.25 9.17
CA ASP A 2 -12.64 -1.15 8.88
C ASP A 2 -11.53 -1.70 7.96
N ILE A 3 -10.75 -2.67 8.46
CA ILE A 3 -9.56 -3.21 7.78
C ILE A 3 -9.92 -3.79 6.41
N PHE A 4 -11.08 -4.42 6.29
CA PHE A 4 -11.54 -5.00 5.02
C PHE A 4 -11.89 -3.92 4.01
N TYR A 5 -12.54 -2.85 4.47
CA TYR A 5 -12.87 -1.70 3.64
C TYR A 5 -11.61 -0.97 3.17
N ASP A 6 -10.62 -0.82 4.04
CA ASP A 6 -9.33 -0.21 3.69
C ASP A 6 -8.55 -1.04 2.68
N TRP A 7 -8.56 -2.37 2.79
CA TRP A 7 -7.96 -3.25 1.80
C TRP A 7 -8.68 -3.20 0.46
N TYR A 8 -10.02 -3.22 0.48
CA TYR A 8 -10.83 -3.11 -0.73
C TYR A 8 -10.56 -1.80 -1.49
N ASN A 9 -10.57 -0.66 -0.80
CA ASN A 9 -10.29 0.62 -1.43
C ASN A 9 -8.84 0.75 -1.90
N THR A 10 -7.88 0.18 -1.16
CA THR A 10 -6.48 0.10 -1.60
C THR A 10 -6.36 -0.59 -2.96
N LEU A 11 -7.09 -1.68 -3.16
CA LEU A 11 -7.09 -2.42 -4.42
C LEU A 11 -7.84 -1.66 -5.52
N CYS A 12 -8.97 -1.02 -5.20
CA CYS A 12 -9.72 -0.24 -6.19
C CYS A 12 -8.92 0.97 -6.68
N CYS A 13 -8.26 1.68 -5.77
CA CYS A 13 -7.50 2.91 -6.05
C CYS A 13 -6.07 2.64 -6.59
N TYR A 14 -5.73 1.40 -6.98
CA TYR A 14 -4.34 1.02 -7.28
C TYR A 14 -3.70 1.88 -8.39
N LYS A 15 -4.49 2.28 -9.41
CA LYS A 15 -4.02 3.11 -10.53
C LYS A 15 -3.59 4.49 -10.04
N THR A 16 -4.43 5.13 -9.23
CA THR A 16 -4.19 6.45 -8.66
C THR A 16 -3.03 6.42 -7.67
N ILE A 17 -2.96 5.38 -6.82
CA ILE A 17 -1.81 5.14 -5.94
C ILE A 17 -0.51 5.02 -6.75
N HIS A 18 -0.51 4.27 -7.85
CA HIS A 18 0.67 4.12 -8.71
C HIS A 18 1.08 5.42 -9.39
N LYS A 19 0.10 6.20 -9.88
CA LYS A 19 0.32 7.52 -10.48
C LYS A 19 0.96 8.48 -9.49
N ILE A 20 0.47 8.53 -8.26
CA ILE A 20 1.01 9.37 -7.19
C ILE A 20 2.41 8.91 -6.79
N ASN A 21 2.65 7.60 -6.64
CA ASN A 21 3.98 7.07 -6.35
C ASN A 21 5.01 7.46 -7.41
N ASN A 22 4.65 7.39 -8.68
CA ASN A 22 5.52 7.82 -9.77
C ASN A 22 5.77 9.33 -9.72
N TYR A 23 4.73 10.14 -9.45
CA TYR A 23 4.87 11.57 -9.27
C TYR A 23 5.82 11.94 -8.11
N VAL A 24 5.66 11.33 -6.94
CA VAL A 24 6.53 11.51 -5.77
C VAL A 24 7.95 11.07 -6.06
N LYS A 25 8.14 9.97 -6.82
CA LYS A 25 9.46 9.46 -7.19
C LYS A 25 10.21 10.43 -8.11
N VAL A 26 9.52 11.05 -9.07
CA VAL A 26 10.11 12.01 -10.00
C VAL A 26 10.41 13.35 -9.32
N ASN A 27 9.55 13.79 -8.39
CA ASN A 27 9.62 15.11 -7.77
C ASN A 27 10.23 15.10 -6.36
N ARG A 28 11.17 14.18 -6.09
CA ARG A 28 11.78 14.02 -4.76
C ARG A 28 12.50 15.28 -4.25
N GLU A 29 12.99 16.11 -5.18
CA GLU A 29 13.74 17.33 -4.86
C GLU A 29 12.85 18.44 -4.29
N ILE A 30 11.55 18.40 -4.59
CA ILE A 30 10.56 19.41 -4.19
C ILE A 30 9.89 19.05 -2.84
N LEU A 31 10.24 17.91 -2.25
CA LEU A 31 9.68 17.47 -0.97
C LEU A 31 10.13 18.38 0.18
N ASN A 32 9.17 18.91 0.94
CA ASN A 32 9.43 19.64 2.19
C ASN A 32 9.97 18.71 3.28
N SER A 33 10.54 19.27 4.35
CA SER A 33 11.11 18.49 5.47
C SER A 33 10.08 17.55 6.11
N GLN A 34 8.84 18.01 6.31
CA GLN A 34 7.76 17.20 6.85
C GLN A 34 7.27 16.12 5.86
N GLU A 35 7.19 16.45 4.57
CA GLU A 35 6.84 15.47 3.52
C GLU A 35 7.90 14.37 3.40
N LYS A 36 9.19 14.72 3.53
CA LYS A 36 10.29 13.75 3.58
C LYS A 36 10.13 12.83 4.78
N GLU A 37 9.83 13.35 5.96
CA GLU A 37 9.61 12.53 7.15
C GLU A 37 8.50 11.50 6.94
N ILE A 38 7.37 11.91 6.35
CA ILE A 38 6.24 10.99 6.04
C ILE A 38 6.62 9.97 4.95
N VAL A 39 7.34 10.38 3.91
CA VAL A 39 7.74 9.48 2.82
C VAL A 39 8.80 8.47 3.28
N TYR A 40 9.66 8.84 4.23
CA TYR A 40 10.70 7.97 4.79
C TYR A 40 10.30 7.29 6.09
N GLU A 41 9.11 7.59 6.62
CA GLU A 41 8.60 7.06 7.87
C GLU A 41 8.73 5.53 7.89
N ASN A 42 9.45 5.03 8.92
CA ASN A 42 9.89 3.66 9.15
C ASN A 42 9.26 2.58 8.25
N LYS A 43 9.72 2.51 6.99
CA LYS A 43 9.32 1.48 6.02
C LYS A 43 9.80 0.09 6.43
N TYR A 44 10.86 0.02 7.23
CA TYR A 44 11.54 -1.23 7.55
C TYR A 44 10.68 -2.20 8.37
N VAL A 45 10.11 -1.77 9.50
CA VAL A 45 9.34 -2.65 10.39
C VAL A 45 8.14 -3.31 9.71
N PRO A 46 7.23 -2.57 9.05
CA PRO A 46 6.07 -3.17 8.39
C PRO A 46 6.48 -4.09 7.22
N HIS A 47 7.50 -3.72 6.45
CA HIS A 47 7.98 -4.57 5.35
C HIS A 47 8.66 -5.85 5.86
N THR A 48 9.42 -5.80 6.94
CA THR A 48 10.02 -7.01 7.55
C THR A 48 8.96 -7.97 8.04
N ILE A 49 7.92 -7.47 8.71
CA ILE A 49 6.77 -8.28 9.14
C ILE A 49 6.07 -8.90 7.91
N ALA A 50 5.85 -8.13 6.85
CA ALA A 50 5.22 -8.63 5.64
C ALA A 50 6.05 -9.72 4.95
N VAL A 51 7.38 -9.59 4.92
CA VAL A 51 8.28 -10.63 4.39
C VAL A 51 8.21 -11.90 5.23
N LEU A 52 8.20 -11.79 6.56
CA LEU A 52 8.04 -12.95 7.44
C LEU A 52 6.70 -13.67 7.19
N VAL A 53 5.61 -12.93 7.03
CA VAL A 53 4.29 -13.49 6.69
C VAL A 53 4.31 -14.16 5.33
N ALA A 54 4.94 -13.54 4.32
CA ALA A 54 5.07 -14.11 2.97
C ALA A 54 5.85 -15.43 2.98
N LEU A 55 6.93 -15.52 3.76
CA LEU A 55 7.68 -16.76 3.96
C LEU A 55 6.85 -17.82 4.70
N GLY A 56 6.03 -17.42 5.67
CA GLY A 56 5.08 -18.30 6.35
C GLY A 56 4.05 -18.90 5.39
N ILE A 57 3.44 -18.07 4.53
CA ILE A 57 2.50 -18.51 3.48
C ILE A 57 3.20 -19.50 2.54
N GLN A 58 4.39 -19.16 2.05
CA GLN A 58 5.15 -20.04 1.16
C GLN A 58 5.46 -21.40 1.81
N THR A 59 5.85 -21.39 3.09
CA THR A 59 6.14 -22.62 3.85
C THR A 59 4.89 -23.47 4.06
N PHE A 60 3.75 -22.84 4.33
CA PHE A 60 2.46 -23.51 4.45
C PHE A 60 2.08 -24.26 3.17
N PHE A 61 2.16 -23.58 2.02
CA PHE A 61 1.90 -24.18 0.72
C PHE A 61 2.91 -25.26 0.34
N HIS A 62 4.19 -25.07 0.71
CA HIS A 62 5.20 -26.10 0.53
C HIS A 62 4.87 -27.38 1.33
N ASN A 63 4.39 -27.25 2.56
CA ASN A 63 3.99 -28.38 3.39
C ASN A 63 2.74 -29.10 2.85
N MET A 64 1.81 -28.38 2.20
CA MET A 64 0.63 -28.98 1.57
C MET A 64 0.97 -29.94 0.42
N LYS A 65 2.17 -29.86 -0.17
CA LYS A 65 2.66 -30.85 -1.14
C LYS A 65 2.63 -32.29 -0.61
N ARG A 66 2.71 -32.47 0.71
CA ARG A 66 2.70 -33.79 1.38
C ARG A 66 1.30 -34.39 1.50
N LEU A 67 0.24 -33.64 1.21
CA LEU A 67 -1.14 -34.14 1.26
C LEU A 67 -1.44 -35.05 0.07
N LYS A 68 -2.23 -36.12 0.32
CA LYS A 68 -2.59 -37.13 -0.70
C LYS A 68 -3.28 -36.54 -1.94
N ILE A 69 -3.96 -35.39 -1.79
CA ILE A 69 -4.66 -34.67 -2.86
C ILE A 69 -3.68 -34.15 -3.92
N PHE A 70 -2.46 -33.75 -3.53
CA PHE A 70 -1.46 -33.17 -4.43
C PHE A 70 -0.40 -34.16 -4.90
N ARG A 71 -0.56 -35.45 -4.59
CA ARG A 71 0.42 -36.51 -4.87
C ARG A 71 0.71 -36.65 -6.37
N PHE A 72 -0.25 -36.35 -7.23
CA PHE A 72 -0.13 -36.41 -8.70
C PHE A 72 0.38 -35.11 -9.35
N ARG A 73 0.38 -33.99 -8.63
CA ARG A 73 0.86 -32.69 -9.12
C ARG A 73 1.59 -31.92 -8.02
N PRO A 74 2.81 -32.35 -7.64
CA PRO A 74 3.57 -31.76 -6.54
C PRO A 74 3.99 -30.30 -6.75
N TYR A 75 3.97 -29.81 -8.00
CA TYR A 75 4.33 -28.44 -8.35
C TYR A 75 3.20 -27.43 -8.12
N LEU A 76 1.92 -27.87 -8.14
CA LEU A 76 0.77 -26.97 -7.96
C LEU A 76 0.81 -26.23 -6.61
N PRO A 77 0.99 -26.90 -5.46
CA PRO A 77 1.08 -26.21 -4.17
C PRO A 77 2.23 -25.22 -4.11
N ILE A 78 3.38 -25.54 -4.72
CA ILE A 78 4.56 -24.66 -4.73
C ILE A 78 4.26 -23.39 -5.55
N SER A 79 3.70 -23.54 -6.75
CA SER A 79 3.30 -22.40 -7.59
C SER A 79 2.25 -21.52 -6.89
N PHE A 80 1.25 -22.12 -6.25
CA PHE A 80 0.27 -21.35 -5.45
C PHE A 80 0.92 -20.64 -4.28
N GLY A 81 1.88 -21.26 -3.59
CA GLY A 81 2.63 -20.62 -2.51
C GLY A 81 3.40 -19.39 -2.96
N ILE A 82 4.05 -19.46 -4.13
CA ILE A 82 4.78 -18.32 -4.72
C ILE A 82 3.81 -17.22 -5.16
N ILE A 83 2.73 -17.57 -5.87
CA ILE A 83 1.76 -16.58 -6.35
C ILE A 83 1.10 -15.85 -5.17
N THR A 84 0.70 -16.59 -4.13
CA THR A 84 0.03 -16.01 -2.96
C THR A 84 0.97 -15.16 -2.11
N SER A 85 2.22 -15.59 -1.89
CA SER A 85 3.20 -14.80 -1.14
C SER A 85 3.58 -13.51 -1.87
N CYS A 86 3.82 -13.56 -3.18
CA CYS A 86 4.09 -12.38 -4.00
C CYS A 86 2.88 -11.43 -4.06
N SER A 87 1.66 -11.98 -4.21
CA SER A 87 0.43 -11.18 -4.20
C SER A 87 0.24 -10.47 -2.86
N PHE A 88 0.47 -11.16 -1.75
CA PHE A 88 0.41 -10.56 -0.41
C PHE A 88 1.40 -9.40 -0.25
N LEU A 89 2.66 -9.59 -0.65
CA LEU A 89 3.68 -8.53 -0.59
C LEU A 89 3.28 -7.32 -1.45
N TYR A 90 2.71 -7.56 -2.63
CA TYR A 90 2.24 -6.50 -3.51
C TYR A 90 1.11 -5.69 -2.87
N VAL A 91 0.09 -6.36 -2.34
CA VAL A 91 -1.04 -5.70 -1.67
C VAL A 91 -0.58 -4.96 -0.42
N HIS A 92 0.32 -5.55 0.38
CA HIS A 92 0.92 -4.88 1.53
C HIS A 92 1.62 -3.57 1.12
N ASN A 93 2.40 -3.58 0.03
CA ASN A 93 3.09 -2.40 -0.45
C ASN A 93 2.11 -1.31 -0.92
N LEU A 94 1.05 -1.69 -1.64
CA LEU A 94 -0.03 -0.78 -2.02
C LEU A 94 -0.73 -0.16 -0.80
N TYR A 95 -1.01 -0.98 0.21
CA TYR A 95 -1.66 -0.52 1.45
C TYR A 95 -0.79 0.50 2.19
N MET A 96 0.51 0.22 2.32
CA MET A 96 1.47 1.15 2.91
C MET A 96 1.53 2.46 2.12
N SER A 97 1.53 2.38 0.79
CA SER A 97 1.52 3.56 -0.07
C SER A 97 0.25 4.40 0.11
N ARG A 98 -0.95 3.79 0.15
CA ARG A 98 -2.21 4.51 0.44
C ARG A 98 -2.15 5.19 1.80
N LYS A 99 -1.57 4.55 2.82
CA LYS A 99 -1.40 5.15 4.15
C LYS A 99 -0.47 6.37 4.11
N THR A 100 0.63 6.31 3.35
CA THR A 100 1.52 7.48 3.14
C THR A 100 0.78 8.61 2.42
N ILE A 101 0.01 8.29 1.36
CA ILE A 101 -0.80 9.28 0.62
C ILE A 101 -1.83 9.94 1.54
N SER A 102 -2.53 9.15 2.35
CA SER A 102 -3.46 9.65 3.35
C SER A 102 -2.78 10.64 4.30
N LYS A 103 -1.61 10.29 4.85
CA LYS A 103 -0.85 11.20 5.72
C LYS A 103 -0.43 12.50 5.02
N LEU A 104 -0.05 12.44 3.74
CA LEU A 104 0.30 13.63 2.96
C LEU A 104 -0.92 14.53 2.72
N ILE A 105 -2.09 13.95 2.44
CA ILE A 105 -3.36 14.69 2.33
C ILE A 105 -3.71 15.33 3.68
N HIS A 106 -3.59 14.59 4.79
CA HIS A 106 -3.81 15.13 6.13
C HIS A 106 -2.88 16.30 6.45
N LEU A 107 -1.59 16.19 6.10
CA LEU A 107 -0.62 17.25 6.29
C LEU A 107 -1.00 18.50 5.51
N TYR A 108 -1.41 18.36 4.24
CA TYR A 108 -1.87 19.48 3.43
C TYR A 108 -3.15 20.14 3.99
N LEU A 109 -4.10 19.36 4.48
CA LEU A 109 -5.34 19.90 5.06
C LEU A 109 -5.12 20.63 6.39
N MET A 110 -4.08 20.24 7.15
CA MET A 110 -3.69 20.92 8.40
C MET A 110 -2.74 22.10 8.18
N SER A 111 -1.88 22.07 7.16
CA SER A 111 -0.92 23.13 6.87
C SER A 111 -1.50 24.13 5.87
N SER A 112 -1.93 25.30 6.38
CA SER A 112 -2.66 26.32 5.62
C SER A 112 -1.92 26.90 4.40
N ASN A 113 -0.64 26.60 4.15
CA ASN A 113 0.08 27.24 3.04
C ASN A 113 1.42 26.63 2.61
N GLU A 114 1.59 25.30 2.59
CA GLU A 114 2.84 24.73 2.10
C GLU A 114 2.83 24.46 0.58
N ARG A 115 3.73 25.15 -0.14
CA ARG A 115 4.14 24.75 -1.50
C ARG A 115 4.91 23.43 -1.38
N GLY A 116 4.38 22.36 -1.96
CA GLY A 116 4.97 21.03 -1.86
C GLY A 116 4.26 20.03 -2.76
N VAL A 117 4.68 18.77 -2.69
CA VAL A 117 4.13 17.67 -3.50
C VAL A 117 2.69 17.36 -3.06
N SER A 118 2.35 17.62 -1.79
CA SER A 118 1.06 17.29 -1.18
C SER A 118 -0.15 18.00 -1.80
N ASN A 119 -0.01 19.27 -2.25
CA ASN A 119 -1.10 19.97 -2.95
C ASN A 119 -1.50 19.25 -4.24
N LYS A 120 -0.50 18.84 -5.04
CA LYS A 120 -0.78 18.13 -6.30
C LYS A 120 -1.36 16.73 -6.03
N ILE A 121 -0.92 16.07 -4.96
CA ILE A 121 -1.46 14.78 -4.54
C ILE A 121 -2.93 14.91 -4.12
N ASP A 122 -3.28 15.93 -3.32
CA ASP A 122 -4.65 16.22 -2.90
C ASP A 122 -5.57 16.45 -4.11
N GLN A 123 -5.13 17.28 -5.07
CA GLN A 123 -5.88 17.52 -6.31
C GLN A 123 -6.10 16.25 -7.13
N ILE A 124 -5.07 15.42 -7.30
CA ILE A 124 -5.17 14.16 -8.06
C ILE A 124 -6.16 13.21 -7.36
N TYR A 125 -6.03 13.02 -6.05
CA TYR A 125 -6.86 12.07 -5.30
C TYR A 125 -8.32 12.53 -5.24
N LYS A 126 -8.57 13.83 -5.06
CA LYS A 126 -9.92 14.42 -5.05
C LYS A 126 -10.62 14.30 -6.40
N THR A 127 -9.87 14.36 -7.50
CA THR A 127 -10.42 14.28 -8.86
C THR A 127 -10.65 12.84 -9.30
N GLU A 128 -9.71 11.94 -9.01
CA GLU A 128 -9.76 10.56 -9.49
C GLU A 128 -10.55 9.63 -8.58
N GLU A 129 -10.48 9.82 -7.25
CA GLU A 129 -11.07 8.91 -6.25
C GLU A 129 -11.85 9.69 -5.16
N PRO A 130 -12.94 10.41 -5.53
CA PRO A 130 -13.65 11.31 -4.61
C PRO A 130 -14.32 10.58 -3.42
N SER A 131 -14.78 9.34 -3.61
CA SER A 131 -15.39 8.53 -2.56
C SER A 131 -14.37 8.08 -1.50
N ASP A 132 -13.17 7.70 -1.93
CA ASP A 132 -12.10 7.32 -1.00
C ASP A 132 -11.50 8.56 -0.32
N TYR A 133 -11.41 9.68 -1.03
CA TYR A 133 -11.02 10.97 -0.46
C TYR A 133 -11.94 11.39 0.69
N LEU A 134 -13.27 11.30 0.51
CA LEU A 134 -14.24 11.58 1.58
C LEU A 134 -14.06 10.64 2.78
N TYR A 135 -13.78 9.37 2.53
CA TYR A 135 -13.53 8.40 3.61
C TYR A 135 -12.24 8.72 4.39
N LEU A 136 -11.15 9.05 3.70
CA LEU A 136 -9.87 9.40 4.31
C LEU A 136 -9.94 10.70 5.12
N THR A 137 -10.72 11.67 4.64
CA THR A 137 -10.86 12.99 5.29
C THR A 137 -11.92 13.02 6.40
N ARG A 138 -12.78 12.01 6.50
CA ARG A 138 -13.87 11.91 7.49
C ARG A 138 -13.41 11.94 8.95
N ASN A 139 -12.16 11.58 9.22
CA ASN A 139 -11.59 11.57 10.58
C ASN A 139 -10.86 12.89 10.95
N ILE A 140 -10.89 13.90 10.07
CA ILE A 140 -10.24 15.21 10.30
C ILE A 140 -11.26 16.25 10.82
N SER A 141 -12.56 16.03 10.55
CA SER A 141 -13.64 16.92 10.99
C SER A 141 -13.96 16.76 12.47
#